data_AF-A0A1I3I3U8-F1
#
_entry.id   AF-A0A1I3I3U8-F1
#
_cell.length_a   1.000
_cell.length_b   1.000
_cell.length_c   1.000
_cell.angle_alpha   90.00
_cell.angle_beta   90.00
_cell.angle_gamma   90.00
#
_symmetry.space_group_name_H-M   'P 1'
#
loop_
_entity.id
_entity.type
_entity.pdbx_description
1 polymer ?
#
loop_
_entity_poly.entity_id
_entity_poly.type
_entity_poly.pdbx_seq_one_letter_code
_entity_poly.pdbx_strand_id
1 'polypeptide(L)'
;MSFQQTISLAAARAAQPRLGQVTSVDDPEGLARVRVRLHGADPDGEAESWARVAVPFAGGDRGAFLIPDVGDEVLVVFVGGDLRAPIVAGSLWNGRDLPPDEVAGAVDRWSFTGKAGTRLAILEDQGGSERVEIETPGGAKITLSDQGGGRATIKAGGATVKLSPSGVSVQTGARVTVDASSVAISASMMTVDCPYVNFSGVVNCQTLTSTAVMSASYSPGAGNIW
;
A
#
# COMPACT_ATOMS: atom_id res chain seq x y z
N MET A 1 48.89 -25.60 -20.19
CA MET A 1 47.41 -25.63 -20.29
C MET A 1 47.03 -25.67 -21.76
N SER A 2 46.13 -26.57 -22.16
CA SER A 2 45.71 -26.74 -23.57
C SER A 2 44.81 -25.59 -24.03
N PHE A 3 44.88 -25.21 -25.30
CA PHE A 3 44.06 -24.15 -25.91
C PHE A 3 42.55 -24.42 -25.74
N GLN A 4 42.13 -25.69 -25.76
CA GLN A 4 40.74 -26.08 -25.48
C GLN A 4 40.32 -25.90 -24.03
N GLN A 5 41.23 -26.05 -23.05
CA GLN A 5 40.95 -25.76 -21.64
C GLN A 5 40.75 -24.26 -21.41
N THR A 6 41.43 -23.41 -22.19
CA THR A 6 41.32 -21.94 -22.08
C THR A 6 39.99 -21.43 -22.64
N ILE A 7 39.52 -21.98 -23.77
CA ILE A 7 38.20 -21.66 -24.36
C ILE A 7 37.05 -22.15 -23.45
N SER A 8 37.18 -23.35 -22.89
CA SER A 8 36.19 -23.91 -21.94
C SER A 8 36.08 -23.06 -20.66
N LEU A 9 37.20 -22.59 -20.11
CA LEU A 9 37.18 -21.68 -18.96
C LEU A 9 36.60 -20.30 -19.28
N ALA A 10 36.87 -19.76 -20.48
CA ALA A 10 36.34 -18.46 -20.90
C ALA A 10 34.82 -18.50 -21.08
N ALA A 11 34.28 -19.55 -21.70
CA ALA A 11 32.84 -19.77 -21.84
C ALA A 11 32.16 -20.00 -20.48
N ALA A 12 32.79 -20.77 -19.59
CA ALA A 12 32.29 -21.00 -18.23
C ALA A 12 32.29 -19.72 -17.36
N ARG A 13 33.24 -18.80 -17.58
CA ARG A 13 33.24 -17.46 -16.95
C ARG A 13 32.21 -16.50 -17.54
N ALA A 14 31.86 -16.68 -18.81
CA ALA A 14 30.91 -15.80 -19.47
C ALA A 14 29.51 -15.92 -18.84
N ALA A 15 29.08 -17.15 -18.55
CA ALA A 15 27.73 -17.47 -18.08
C ALA A 15 27.53 -17.45 -16.54
N GLN A 16 28.46 -16.87 -15.79
CA GLN A 16 28.28 -16.65 -14.35
C GLN A 16 27.19 -15.60 -14.09
N PRO A 17 26.54 -15.60 -12.92
CA PRO A 17 25.66 -14.50 -12.51
C PRO A 17 26.40 -13.17 -12.60
N ARG A 18 25.75 -12.16 -13.18
CA ARG A 18 26.34 -10.82 -13.38
C ARG A 18 25.38 -9.74 -12.91
N LEU A 19 25.96 -8.66 -12.41
CA LEU A 19 25.22 -7.42 -12.21
C LEU A 19 24.97 -6.76 -13.57
N GLY A 20 23.83 -6.10 -13.70
CA GLY A 20 23.49 -5.30 -14.86
C GLY A 20 22.55 -4.18 -14.50
N GLN A 21 22.36 -3.27 -15.44
CA GLN A 21 21.45 -2.15 -15.33
C GLN A 21 20.28 -2.31 -16.30
N VAL A 22 19.07 -2.00 -15.86
CA VAL A 22 17.91 -1.97 -16.73
C VAL A 22 17.97 -0.74 -17.64
N THR A 23 17.86 -0.94 -18.95
CA THR A 23 17.92 0.13 -19.95
C THR A 23 16.58 0.43 -20.62
N SER A 24 15.65 -0.53 -20.62
CA SER A 24 14.28 -0.33 -21.14
C SER A 24 13.31 -1.34 -20.52
N VAL A 25 12.06 -0.90 -20.35
CA VAL A 25 10.91 -1.73 -19.92
C VAL A 25 9.86 -1.88 -21.04
N ASP A 26 10.10 -1.28 -22.21
CA ASP A 26 9.18 -1.26 -23.34
C ASP A 26 9.28 -2.56 -24.15
N ASP A 27 8.84 -3.68 -23.56
CA ASP A 27 8.91 -5.00 -24.20
C ASP A 27 7.97 -5.06 -25.43
N PRO A 28 8.50 -5.20 -26.65
CA PRO A 28 7.68 -5.25 -27.87
C PRO A 28 6.75 -6.47 -27.93
N GLU A 29 7.04 -7.53 -27.18
CA GLU A 29 6.21 -8.74 -27.12
C GLU A 29 5.20 -8.70 -25.95
N GLY A 30 5.24 -7.68 -25.09
CA GLY A 30 4.32 -7.53 -23.97
C GLY A 30 4.46 -8.62 -22.90
N LEU A 31 5.63 -9.25 -22.76
CA LEU A 31 5.88 -10.37 -21.84
C LEU A 31 6.40 -9.91 -20.47
N ALA A 32 6.40 -8.60 -20.21
CA ALA A 32 6.99 -7.98 -19.02
C ALA A 32 8.49 -8.34 -18.84
N ARG A 33 9.23 -8.48 -19.94
CA ARG A 33 10.70 -8.55 -19.91
C ARG A 33 11.28 -7.16 -19.72
N VAL A 34 12.51 -7.12 -19.22
CA VAL A 34 13.29 -5.89 -19.14
C VAL A 34 14.54 -6.03 -19.99
N ARG A 35 14.94 -4.96 -20.67
CA ARG A 35 16.20 -4.91 -21.40
C ARG A 35 17.30 -4.57 -20.41
N VAL A 36 18.32 -5.40 -20.36
CA VAL A 36 19.42 -5.27 -19.40
C VAL A 36 20.75 -5.10 -20.11
N ARG A 37 21.59 -4.22 -19.57
CA ARG A 37 23.00 -4.05 -19.93
C ARG A 37 23.85 -4.63 -18.82
N LEU A 38 24.67 -5.63 -19.16
CA LEU A 38 25.50 -6.32 -18.17
C LEU A 38 26.78 -5.54 -17.88
N HIS A 39 27.16 -5.41 -16.60
CA HIS A 39 28.42 -4.80 -16.21
C HIS A 39 29.60 -5.70 -16.59
N GLY A 40 30.65 -5.13 -17.20
CA GLY A 40 31.88 -5.83 -17.55
C GLY A 40 31.71 -6.94 -18.60
N ALA A 41 30.64 -6.92 -19.40
CA ALA A 41 30.42 -7.89 -20.46
C ALA A 41 31.20 -7.61 -21.75
N ASP A 42 31.54 -6.34 -22.04
CA ASP A 42 32.32 -5.98 -23.23
C ASP A 42 33.20 -4.73 -23.00
N PRO A 43 34.45 -4.68 -23.50
CA PRO A 43 35.26 -3.47 -23.52
C PRO A 43 34.72 -2.39 -24.49
N ASP A 44 33.96 -2.80 -25.52
CA ASP A 44 33.45 -1.93 -26.59
C ASP A 44 32.01 -1.45 -26.36
N GLY A 45 31.40 -1.83 -25.23
CA GLY A 45 30.12 -1.34 -24.75
C GLY A 45 28.89 -2.06 -25.34
N GLU A 46 27.82 -2.06 -24.54
CA GLU A 46 26.43 -2.22 -25.04
C GLU A 46 25.95 -3.64 -25.41
N ALA A 47 26.49 -4.70 -24.83
CA ALA A 47 25.81 -6.01 -24.90
C ALA A 47 24.52 -5.98 -24.06
N GLU A 48 23.40 -5.68 -24.74
CA GLU A 48 22.07 -5.63 -24.15
C GLU A 48 21.19 -6.79 -24.64
N SER A 49 20.38 -7.33 -23.75
CA SER A 49 19.43 -8.38 -24.07
C SER A 49 18.14 -8.24 -23.27
N TRP A 50 17.05 -8.75 -23.84
CA TRP A 50 15.79 -8.89 -23.11
C TRP A 50 15.89 -10.05 -22.13
N ALA A 51 15.64 -9.77 -20.85
CA ALA A 51 15.65 -10.74 -19.78
C ALA A 51 14.26 -10.86 -19.16
N ARG A 52 13.84 -12.09 -18.89
CA ARG A 52 12.62 -12.35 -18.10
C ARG A 52 12.89 -12.02 -16.64
N VAL A 53 11.89 -11.51 -15.93
CA VAL A 53 12.00 -11.20 -14.50
C VAL A 53 11.42 -12.34 -13.68
N ALA A 54 12.22 -12.86 -12.74
CA ALA A 54 11.73 -13.80 -11.73
C ALA A 54 10.93 -13.02 -10.68
N VAL A 55 9.62 -13.27 -10.65
CA VAL A 55 8.71 -12.69 -9.66
C VAL A 55 8.29 -13.75 -8.64
N PRO A 56 7.87 -13.37 -7.41
CA PRO A 56 7.49 -14.33 -6.36
C PRO A 56 6.46 -15.38 -6.78
N PHE A 57 5.52 -15.00 -7.66
CA PHE A 57 4.60 -15.93 -8.33
C PHE A 57 4.09 -15.34 -9.65
N ALA A 58 3.81 -16.20 -10.62
CA ALA A 58 3.23 -15.84 -11.93
C ALA A 58 2.31 -16.96 -12.45
N GLY A 59 1.31 -16.59 -13.25
CA GLY A 59 0.37 -17.47 -13.93
C GLY A 59 -0.52 -16.67 -14.89
N GLY A 60 -1.41 -17.35 -15.64
CA GLY A 60 -2.35 -16.66 -16.54
C GLY A 60 -3.21 -15.64 -15.77
N ASP A 61 -3.05 -14.36 -16.10
CA ASP A 61 -3.73 -13.20 -15.49
C ASP A 61 -3.63 -13.09 -13.96
N ARG A 62 -2.59 -13.68 -13.34
CA ARG A 62 -2.31 -13.58 -11.90
C ARG A 62 -0.81 -13.58 -11.61
N GLY A 63 -0.37 -12.78 -10.65
CA GLY A 63 1.06 -12.70 -10.33
C GLY A 63 1.40 -11.57 -9.37
N ALA A 64 2.65 -11.55 -8.91
CA ALA A 64 3.25 -10.37 -8.32
C ALA A 64 3.88 -9.52 -9.44
N PHE A 65 3.21 -8.44 -9.85
CA PHE A 65 3.74 -7.54 -10.87
C PHE A 65 4.76 -6.57 -10.26
N LEU A 66 5.97 -7.06 -10.05
CA LEU A 66 7.10 -6.33 -9.45
C LEU A 66 8.25 -6.31 -10.46
N ILE A 67 8.19 -5.36 -11.40
CA ILE A 67 9.17 -5.22 -12.48
C ILE A 67 10.15 -4.09 -12.12
N PRO A 68 11.47 -4.32 -12.23
CA PRO A 68 12.48 -3.28 -12.08
C PRO A 68 12.28 -2.14 -13.09
N ASP A 69 12.60 -0.91 -12.69
CA ASP A 69 12.47 0.27 -13.54
C ASP A 69 13.77 0.57 -14.30
N VAL A 70 13.69 1.43 -15.32
CA VAL A 70 14.86 1.89 -16.07
C VAL A 70 15.84 2.59 -15.14
N GLY A 71 17.09 2.14 -15.17
CA GLY A 71 18.16 2.64 -14.32
C GLY A 71 18.47 1.74 -13.13
N ASP A 72 17.56 0.84 -12.72
CA ASP A 72 17.75 -0.06 -11.58
C ASP A 72 18.88 -1.06 -11.83
N GLU A 73 19.64 -1.36 -10.79
CA GLU A 73 20.64 -2.43 -10.79
C GLU A 73 19.99 -3.77 -10.45
N VAL A 74 20.31 -4.79 -11.26
CA VAL A 74 19.70 -6.12 -11.20
C VAL A 74 20.77 -7.22 -11.23
N LEU A 75 20.47 -8.33 -10.56
CA LEU A 75 21.22 -9.57 -10.70
C LEU A 75 20.66 -10.40 -11.85
N VAL A 76 21.48 -10.66 -12.86
CA VAL A 76 21.13 -11.48 -14.01
C VAL A 76 21.79 -12.85 -13.91
N VAL A 77 20.99 -13.90 -14.07
CA VAL A 77 21.43 -15.30 -14.14
C VAL A 77 21.09 -15.88 -15.51
N PHE A 78 21.82 -16.92 -15.91
CA PHE A 78 21.70 -17.53 -17.24
C PHE A 78 21.21 -18.98 -17.13
N VAL A 79 20.08 -19.28 -17.77
CA VAL A 79 19.50 -20.63 -17.71
C VAL A 79 20.45 -21.65 -18.35
N GLY A 80 20.87 -22.65 -17.58
CA GLY A 80 21.80 -23.68 -18.06
C GLY A 80 23.16 -23.15 -18.53
N GLY A 81 23.51 -21.92 -18.15
CA GLY A 81 24.71 -21.24 -18.63
C GLY A 81 24.61 -20.68 -20.07
N ASP A 82 23.40 -20.56 -20.64
CA ASP A 82 23.20 -19.94 -21.95
C ASP A 82 23.02 -18.42 -21.82
N LEU A 83 23.97 -17.66 -22.38
CA LEU A 83 23.93 -16.18 -22.41
C LEU A 83 22.69 -15.61 -23.11
N ARG A 84 22.06 -16.39 -23.99
CA ARG A 84 20.84 -16.00 -24.73
C ARG A 84 19.58 -16.20 -23.91
N ALA A 85 19.67 -16.83 -22.74
CA ALA A 85 18.55 -17.06 -21.84
C ALA A 85 18.75 -16.35 -20.49
N PRO A 86 18.88 -15.01 -20.47
CA PRO A 86 19.01 -14.24 -19.24
C PRO A 86 17.69 -14.18 -18.46
N ILE A 87 17.81 -14.25 -17.14
CA ILE A 87 16.73 -14.04 -16.18
C ILE A 87 17.22 -13.05 -15.13
N VAL A 88 16.46 -11.99 -14.89
CA VAL A 88 16.64 -11.14 -13.72
C VAL A 88 16.15 -11.90 -12.50
N ALA A 89 17.05 -12.20 -11.57
CA ALA A 89 16.76 -12.88 -10.32
C ALA A 89 16.20 -11.93 -9.24
N GLY A 90 16.53 -10.64 -9.34
CA GLY A 90 16.07 -9.59 -8.42
C GLY A 90 16.84 -8.28 -8.62
N SER A 91 16.41 -7.23 -7.92
CA SER A 91 17.04 -5.92 -7.89
C SER A 91 17.91 -5.74 -6.65
N LEU A 92 18.88 -4.84 -6.73
CA LEU A 92 19.84 -4.55 -5.67
C LEU A 92 19.88 -3.05 -5.39
N TRP A 93 19.87 -2.68 -4.11
CA TRP A 93 20.29 -1.34 -3.69
C TRP A 93 21.80 -1.18 -3.84
N ASN A 94 22.24 0.05 -4.10
CA ASN A 94 23.64 0.38 -4.37
C ASN A 94 23.99 1.76 -3.80
N GLY A 95 25.19 2.27 -4.09
CA GLY A 95 25.64 3.57 -3.57
C GLY A 95 24.86 4.79 -4.08
N ARG A 96 24.05 4.65 -5.13
CA ARG A 96 23.14 5.66 -5.67
C ARG A 96 21.70 5.42 -5.22
N ASP A 97 21.23 4.19 -5.35
CA ASP A 97 19.85 3.80 -5.05
C ASP A 97 19.81 3.17 -3.65
N LEU A 98 19.51 3.99 -2.65
CA LEU A 98 19.52 3.60 -1.24
C LEU A 98 18.22 2.86 -0.85
N PRO A 99 18.29 1.95 0.16
CA PRO A 99 17.09 1.35 0.72
C PRO A 99 16.17 2.42 1.33
N PRO A 100 14.83 2.21 1.31
CA PRO A 100 13.87 3.16 1.87
C PRO A 100 13.90 3.24 3.40
N ASP A 101 14.55 2.27 4.06
CA ASP A 101 14.64 2.16 5.51
C ASP A 101 16.06 1.81 5.93
N GLU A 102 16.51 2.41 7.03
CA GLU A 102 17.72 1.99 7.73
C GLU A 102 17.40 0.90 8.76
N VAL A 103 18.32 -0.05 8.92
CA VAL A 103 18.23 -1.12 9.93
C VAL A 103 19.44 -1.00 10.84
N ALA A 104 19.20 -0.90 12.15
CA ALA A 104 20.25 -0.78 13.16
C ALA A 104 20.10 -1.87 14.23
N GLY A 105 21.08 -2.78 14.31
CA GLY A 105 21.13 -3.84 15.31
C GLY A 105 20.21 -5.04 15.04
N ALA A 106 18.90 -4.81 14.82
CA ALA A 106 17.92 -5.85 14.55
C ALA A 106 16.92 -5.43 13.46
N VAL A 107 16.36 -6.42 12.75
CA VAL A 107 15.26 -6.21 11.80
C VAL A 107 13.95 -6.21 12.59
N ASP A 108 13.25 -5.07 12.56
CA ASP A 108 12.01 -4.80 13.28
C ASP A 108 10.91 -4.29 12.32
N ARG A 109 11.13 -4.43 11.00
CA ARG A 109 10.17 -3.99 9.98
C ARG A 109 10.37 -4.68 8.65
N TRP A 110 9.26 -4.83 7.92
CA TRP A 110 9.24 -5.14 6.49
C TRP A 110 8.34 -4.15 5.77
N SER A 111 8.80 -3.65 4.63
CA SER A 111 8.08 -2.62 3.88
C SER A 111 8.13 -2.84 2.38
N PHE A 112 7.08 -2.36 1.72
CA PHE A 112 7.02 -2.15 0.27
C PHE A 112 6.83 -0.66 0.03
N THR A 113 7.83 -0.02 -0.57
CA THR A 113 7.79 1.40 -0.89
C THR A 113 7.85 1.58 -2.40
N GLY A 114 6.81 2.17 -2.99
CA GLY A 114 6.78 2.47 -4.42
C GLY A 114 7.56 3.75 -4.76
N LYS A 115 7.93 3.90 -6.04
CA LYS A 115 8.68 5.07 -6.56
C LYS A 115 8.06 6.42 -6.21
N ALA A 116 6.73 6.50 -6.19
CA ALA A 116 6.00 7.73 -5.84
C ALA A 116 5.99 8.02 -4.32
N GLY A 117 6.48 7.10 -3.48
CA GLY A 117 6.53 7.23 -2.02
C GLY A 117 5.37 6.60 -1.26
N THR A 118 4.42 5.94 -1.93
CA THR A 118 3.41 5.12 -1.25
C THR A 118 4.06 3.92 -0.58
N ARG A 119 3.69 3.67 0.68
CA ARG A 119 4.35 2.70 1.54
C ARG A 119 3.36 1.79 2.23
N LEU A 120 3.63 0.48 2.21
CA LEU A 120 2.98 -0.55 3.03
C LEU A 120 4.06 -1.11 3.96
N ALA A 121 3.82 -1.14 5.27
CA ALA A 121 4.81 -1.63 6.24
C ALA A 121 4.17 -2.47 7.34
N ILE A 122 4.87 -3.54 7.72
CA ILE A 122 4.69 -4.27 8.98
C ILE A 122 5.82 -3.81 9.89
N LEU A 123 5.46 -3.33 11.08
CA LEU A 123 6.38 -2.80 12.07
C LEU A 123 6.26 -3.68 13.32
N GLU A 124 7.38 -4.23 13.76
CA GLU A 124 7.53 -5.14 14.90
C GLU A 124 8.39 -4.54 16.01
N ASP A 125 8.33 -3.21 16.14
CA ASP A 125 9.03 -2.49 17.20
C ASP A 125 8.56 -3.01 18.57
N GLN A 126 9.52 -3.42 19.40
CA GLN A 126 9.22 -4.11 20.65
C GLN A 126 8.66 -3.14 21.67
N GLY A 127 7.49 -3.46 22.23
CA GLY A 127 6.91 -2.71 23.34
C GLY A 127 5.45 -2.30 23.15
N GLY A 128 4.69 -3.01 22.31
CA GLY A 128 3.27 -2.69 22.07
C GLY A 128 3.05 -1.64 20.96
N SER A 129 4.08 -1.32 20.18
CA SER A 129 4.04 -0.42 19.01
C SER A 129 3.93 -1.17 17.68
N GLU A 130 3.76 -2.49 17.75
CA GLU A 130 3.62 -3.37 16.60
C GLU A 130 2.35 -3.01 15.83
N ARG A 131 2.50 -2.82 14.51
CA ARG A 131 1.40 -2.34 13.67
C ARG A 131 1.64 -2.64 12.20
N VAL A 132 0.55 -2.72 11.45
CA VAL A 132 0.55 -2.68 9.99
C VAL A 132 0.06 -1.31 9.54
N GLU A 133 0.78 -0.67 8.63
CA GLU A 133 0.38 0.64 8.09
C GLU A 133 0.51 0.74 6.58
N ILE A 134 -0.39 1.54 5.99
CA ILE A 134 -0.37 1.95 4.59
C ILE A 134 -0.39 3.46 4.58
N GLU A 135 0.56 4.10 3.91
CA GLU A 135 0.71 5.55 3.88
C GLU A 135 0.99 6.04 2.46
N THR A 136 0.30 7.10 2.05
CA THR A 136 0.58 7.82 0.79
C THR A 136 1.38 9.10 1.07
N PRO A 137 2.15 9.61 0.09
CA PRO A 137 2.89 10.88 0.25
C PRO A 137 1.99 12.08 0.57
N GLY A 138 0.71 12.01 0.19
CA GLY A 138 -0.30 13.03 0.52
C GLY A 138 -0.82 12.96 1.96
N GLY A 139 -0.29 12.06 2.80
CA GLY A 139 -0.64 11.92 4.21
C GLY A 139 -1.90 11.10 4.48
N ALA A 140 -2.45 10.39 3.49
CA ALA A 140 -3.50 9.42 3.75
C ALA A 140 -2.88 8.17 4.36
N LYS A 141 -3.40 7.73 5.52
CA LYS A 141 -2.82 6.67 6.33
C LYS A 141 -3.88 5.72 6.88
N ILE A 142 -3.64 4.42 6.73
CA ILE A 142 -4.38 3.35 7.41
C ILE A 142 -3.42 2.67 8.39
N THR A 143 -3.88 2.37 9.60
CA THR A 143 -3.09 1.71 10.64
C THR A 143 -3.91 0.67 11.37
N LEU A 144 -3.36 -0.53 11.53
CA LEU A 144 -3.88 -1.63 12.34
C LEU A 144 -2.85 -1.96 13.43
N SER A 145 -3.28 -2.05 14.69
CA SER A 145 -2.39 -2.36 15.82
C SER A 145 -3.13 -3.15 16.90
N ASP A 146 -2.45 -4.02 17.63
CA ASP A 146 -3.05 -4.71 18.77
C ASP A 146 -3.05 -3.91 20.08
N GLN A 147 -2.44 -2.72 20.04
CA GLN A 147 -2.38 -1.81 21.19
C GLN A 147 -3.77 -1.50 21.77
N GLY A 148 -3.94 -1.77 23.07
CA GLY A 148 -5.19 -1.49 23.79
C GLY A 148 -6.35 -2.43 23.42
N GLY A 149 -6.06 -3.66 23.00
CA GLY A 149 -7.05 -4.68 22.67
C GLY A 149 -7.50 -4.68 21.20
N GLY A 150 -6.64 -4.17 20.31
CA GLY A 150 -6.95 -4.03 18.87
C GLY A 150 -7.44 -2.64 18.52
N ARG A 151 -6.88 -2.05 17.46
CA ARG A 151 -7.28 -0.75 16.94
C ARG A 151 -7.08 -0.69 15.44
N ALA A 152 -8.08 -0.13 14.74
CA ALA A 152 -7.96 0.27 13.34
C ALA A 152 -8.16 1.78 13.23
N THR A 153 -7.29 2.46 12.49
CA THR A 153 -7.37 3.91 12.28
C THR A 153 -7.21 4.24 10.80
N ILE A 154 -8.06 5.11 10.28
CA ILE A 154 -7.96 5.70 8.94
C ILE A 154 -7.83 7.21 9.12
N LYS A 155 -6.82 7.83 8.52
CA LYS A 155 -6.59 9.27 8.51
C LYS A 155 -6.41 9.76 7.08
N ALA A 156 -7.08 10.85 6.72
CA ALA A 156 -6.86 11.53 5.45
C ALA A 156 -7.40 12.96 5.55
N GLY A 157 -6.65 13.95 5.04
CA GLY A 157 -7.14 15.34 4.94
C GLY A 157 -7.66 15.93 6.26
N GLY A 158 -7.08 15.55 7.40
CA GLY A 158 -7.51 15.98 8.74
C GLY A 158 -8.72 15.22 9.32
N ALA A 159 -9.41 14.41 8.53
CA ALA A 159 -10.42 13.48 9.03
C ALA A 159 -9.77 12.23 9.63
N THR A 160 -10.41 11.66 10.65
CA THR A 160 -9.97 10.45 11.34
C THR A 160 -11.16 9.55 11.65
N VAL A 161 -11.05 8.28 11.31
CA VAL A 161 -11.96 7.21 11.74
C VAL A 161 -11.18 6.23 12.60
N LYS A 162 -11.66 5.93 13.81
CA LYS A 162 -11.04 4.97 14.73
C LYS A 162 -12.03 3.90 15.13
N LEU A 163 -11.57 2.66 15.12
CA LEU A 163 -12.26 1.50 15.67
C LEU A 163 -11.38 0.93 16.78
N SER A 164 -11.97 0.67 17.95
CA SER A 164 -11.29 0.13 19.12
C SER A 164 -12.30 -0.54 20.06
N PRO A 165 -11.87 -1.28 21.10
CA PRO A 165 -12.75 -1.86 22.10
C PRO A 165 -13.67 -0.84 22.80
N SER A 166 -13.25 0.42 22.89
CA SER A 166 -14.09 1.49 23.46
C SER A 166 -15.16 2.03 22.50
N GLY A 167 -15.17 1.57 21.25
CA GLY A 167 -16.17 1.92 20.24
C GLY A 167 -15.57 2.45 18.94
N VAL A 168 -16.46 3.05 18.13
CA VAL A 168 -16.15 3.65 16.83
C VAL A 168 -16.29 5.16 16.93
N SER A 169 -15.30 5.91 16.44
CA SER A 169 -15.36 7.37 16.36
C SER A 169 -15.02 7.87 14.96
N VAL A 170 -15.77 8.88 14.51
CA VAL A 170 -15.55 9.61 13.27
C VAL A 170 -15.36 11.07 13.65
N GLN A 171 -14.19 11.63 13.31
CA GLN A 171 -13.83 13.01 13.60
C GLN A 171 -13.40 13.69 12.31
N THR A 172 -13.96 14.87 12.03
CA THR A 172 -13.57 15.70 10.89
C THR A 172 -13.88 17.15 11.19
N GLY A 173 -13.08 18.07 10.65
CA GLY A 173 -13.40 19.50 10.62
C GLY A 173 -14.35 19.88 9.48
N ALA A 174 -14.67 18.94 8.60
CA ALA A 174 -15.54 19.14 7.44
C ALA A 174 -16.90 18.44 7.62
N ARG A 175 -17.64 18.26 6.53
CA ARG A 175 -18.96 17.63 6.52
C ARG A 175 -18.86 16.10 6.56
N VAL A 176 -19.76 15.46 7.32
CA VAL A 176 -20.09 14.03 7.18
C VAL A 176 -21.45 13.92 6.48
N THR A 177 -21.53 13.10 5.43
CA THR A 177 -22.78 12.86 4.67
C THR A 177 -23.05 11.37 4.60
N VAL A 178 -24.31 10.99 4.86
CA VAL A 178 -24.81 9.62 4.72
C VAL A 178 -25.90 9.65 3.65
N ASP A 179 -25.60 9.15 2.46
CA ASP A 179 -26.54 9.00 1.35
C ASP A 179 -26.89 7.51 1.22
N ALA A 180 -28.14 7.17 1.52
CA ALA A 180 -28.64 5.81 1.54
C ALA A 180 -30.14 5.81 1.31
N SER A 181 -30.67 4.71 0.74
CA SER A 181 -32.11 4.52 0.57
C SER A 181 -32.87 4.44 1.90
N SER A 182 -32.23 3.90 2.95
CA SER A 182 -32.72 3.92 4.32
C SER A 182 -31.56 3.88 5.32
N VAL A 183 -31.77 4.51 6.48
CA VAL A 183 -30.82 4.50 7.61
C VAL A 183 -31.60 4.07 8.86
N ALA A 184 -31.20 2.95 9.46
CA ALA A 184 -31.76 2.47 10.72
C ALA A 184 -30.70 2.56 11.82
N ILE A 185 -31.05 3.20 12.95
CA ILE A 185 -30.17 3.35 14.11
C ILE A 185 -30.87 2.70 15.30
N SER A 186 -30.23 1.69 15.89
CA SER A 186 -30.70 1.01 17.10
C SER A 186 -29.66 1.17 18.20
N ALA A 187 -30.02 1.89 19.25
CA ALA A 187 -29.18 2.13 20.42
C ALA A 187 -30.08 2.37 21.63
N SER A 188 -29.58 2.08 22.84
CA SER A 188 -30.31 2.40 24.08
C SER A 188 -30.51 3.90 24.26
N MET A 189 -29.61 4.71 23.71
CA MET A 189 -29.67 6.17 23.74
C MET A 189 -29.00 6.75 22.49
N MET A 190 -29.58 7.81 21.94
CA MET A 190 -28.98 8.63 20.88
C MET A 190 -28.90 10.07 21.40
N THR A 191 -27.68 10.62 21.44
CA THR A 191 -27.44 12.02 21.82
C THR A 191 -27.05 12.80 20.57
N VAL A 192 -27.73 13.92 20.34
CA VAL A 192 -27.43 14.85 19.25
C VAL A 192 -27.14 16.21 19.87
N ASP A 193 -25.87 16.56 19.97
CA ASP A 193 -25.40 17.82 20.53
C ASP A 193 -25.07 18.79 19.40
N CYS A 194 -26.05 19.62 19.03
CA CYS A 194 -25.87 20.69 18.08
C CYS A 194 -26.93 21.78 18.28
N PRO A 195 -26.70 23.01 17.76
CA PRO A 195 -27.68 24.08 17.86
C PRO A 195 -28.98 23.82 17.08
N TYR A 196 -28.92 22.98 16.04
CA TYR A 196 -30.05 22.73 15.15
C TYR A 196 -29.99 21.36 14.48
N VAL A 197 -31.14 20.69 14.43
CA VAL A 197 -31.37 19.45 13.67
C VAL A 197 -32.52 19.69 12.71
N ASN A 198 -32.32 19.39 11.43
CA ASN A 198 -33.34 19.54 10.40
C ASN A 198 -33.96 18.19 10.04
N PHE A 199 -35.28 18.08 10.12
CA PHE A 199 -36.05 16.95 9.58
C PHE A 199 -37.00 17.50 8.52
N SER A 200 -36.84 17.08 7.25
CA SER A 200 -37.68 17.53 6.14
C SER A 200 -39.04 16.84 6.08
N GLY A 201 -39.30 15.88 6.97
CA GLY A 201 -40.50 15.05 7.01
C GLY A 201 -41.04 14.87 8.43
N VAL A 202 -41.75 13.77 8.65
CA VAL A 202 -42.39 13.48 9.94
C VAL A 202 -41.39 12.86 10.91
N VAL A 203 -41.35 13.39 12.14
CA VAL A 203 -40.68 12.75 13.28
C VAL A 203 -41.71 11.94 14.05
N ASN A 204 -41.58 10.62 14.05
CA ASN A 204 -42.42 9.72 14.84
C ASN A 204 -41.70 9.33 16.14
N CYS A 205 -42.21 9.79 17.28
CA CYS A 205 -41.69 9.47 18.61
C CYS A 205 -42.84 9.21 19.59
N GLN A 206 -42.61 8.35 20.58
CA GLN A 206 -43.63 8.04 21.61
C GLN A 206 -43.87 9.21 22.56
N THR A 207 -42.79 9.83 23.04
CA THR A 207 -42.83 10.96 23.97
C THR A 207 -41.79 11.98 23.56
N LEU A 208 -42.23 13.23 23.39
CA LEU A 208 -41.35 14.38 23.20
C LEU A 208 -41.31 15.19 24.49
N THR A 209 -40.12 15.31 25.08
CA THR A 209 -39.86 16.23 26.19
C THR A 209 -39.06 17.40 25.65
N SER A 210 -39.63 18.61 25.70
CA SER A 210 -38.96 19.85 25.25
C SER A 210 -39.30 21.00 26.20
N THR A 211 -38.40 21.97 26.32
CA THR A 211 -38.65 23.23 27.02
C THR A 211 -39.72 24.06 26.31
N ALA A 212 -39.72 24.05 24.97
CA ALA A 212 -40.69 24.74 24.15
C ALA A 212 -40.89 24.02 22.80
N VAL A 213 -42.11 24.09 22.28
CA VAL A 213 -42.43 23.62 20.92
C VAL A 213 -43.11 24.78 20.20
N MET A 214 -42.49 25.24 19.10
CA MET A 214 -43.06 26.25 18.23
C MET A 214 -43.66 25.54 17.02
N SER A 215 -44.96 25.73 16.78
CA SER A 215 -45.65 25.16 15.61
C SER A 215 -46.53 26.23 14.97
N ALA A 216 -46.58 26.26 13.64
CA ALA A 216 -47.53 27.08 12.89
C ALA A 216 -48.98 26.65 13.14
N SER A 217 -49.19 25.39 13.51
CA SER A 217 -50.46 24.83 13.93
C SER A 217 -50.21 23.86 15.08
N TYR A 218 -50.41 24.30 16.31
CA TYR A 218 -50.46 23.41 17.45
C TYR A 218 -51.93 23.11 17.74
N SER A 219 -52.33 21.83 17.64
CA SER A 219 -53.59 21.38 18.19
C SER A 219 -53.28 20.82 19.57
N PRO A 220 -53.60 21.52 20.68
CA PRO A 220 -53.38 20.98 22.01
C PRO A 220 -54.12 19.65 22.11
N GLY A 221 -53.43 18.59 22.52
CA GLY A 221 -54.12 17.41 23.02
C GLY A 221 -55.01 17.85 24.18
N ALA A 222 -56.20 17.25 24.30
CA ALA A 222 -57.25 17.63 25.28
C ALA A 222 -56.82 17.62 26.76
N GLY A 223 -55.56 17.30 27.08
CA GLY A 223 -54.99 17.27 28.42
C GLY A 223 -54.03 18.40 28.77
N ASN A 224 -54.02 19.55 28.06
CA ASN A 224 -53.18 20.71 28.40
C ASN A 224 -53.95 22.05 28.40
N ILE A 225 -55.28 22.00 28.54
CA ILE A 225 -56.16 23.17 28.66
C ILE A 225 -56.70 23.18 30.10
N TRP A 226 -55.95 23.77 31.05
CA TRP A 226 -56.47 24.18 32.36
C TRP A 226 -55.79 25.48 32.81
#